data_AF-A0AA86MJ54-F1
#
_entry.id   AF-A0AA86MJ54-F1
#
_cell.length_a   1.000
_cell.length_b   1.000
_cell.length_c   1.000
_cell.angle_alpha   90.00
_cell.angle_beta   90.00
_cell.angle_gamma   90.00
#
_symmetry.space_group_name_H-M   'P 1'
#
loop_
_entity.id
_entity.type
_entity.pdbx_description
1 polymer ?
#
loop_
_entity_poly.entity_id
_entity_poly.type
_entity_poly.pdbx_seq_one_letter_code
_entity_poly.pdbx_strand_id
1 'polypeptide(L)' 'MKHNCEQKIEEVKKELLKYGIHNEEELIKAINNMQPLNIGCMVSKPRSKEVNA' A
#
# COMPACT_ATOMS: atom_id res chain seq x y z
N MET A 1 -15.81 15.01 9.41
CA MET A 1 -14.59 14.30 8.94
C MET A 1 -14.80 12.81 8.63
N LYS A 2 -15.94 12.18 8.96
CA LYS A 2 -16.14 10.72 8.80
C LYS A 2 -16.42 10.24 7.35
N HIS A 3 -17.04 11.06 6.51
CA HIS A 3 -17.42 10.68 5.13
C HIS A 3 -16.26 10.34 4.18
N ASN A 4 -15.05 10.84 4.45
CA ASN A 4 -13.91 10.65 3.53
C ASN A 4 -13.26 9.25 3.66
N CYS A 5 -13.49 8.55 4.78
CA CYS A 5 -12.90 7.23 5.01
C CYS A 5 -13.69 6.12 4.29
N GLU A 6 -15.03 6.22 4.30
CA GLU A 6 -15.93 5.27 3.66
C GLU A 6 -15.76 5.27 2.14
N GLN A 7 -15.61 6.46 1.53
CA GLN A 7 -15.33 6.59 0.08
C GLN A 7 -14.03 5.90 -0.32
N LYS A 8 -12.97 6.06 0.46
CA LYS A 8 -11.66 5.43 0.20
C LYS A 8 -11.73 3.91 0.29
N ILE A 9 -12.49 3.36 1.24
CA ILE A 9 -12.65 1.91 1.36
C ILE A 9 -13.40 1.36 0.15
N GLU A 10 -14.44 2.05 -0.33
CA GLU A 10 -15.18 1.62 -1.52
C GLU A 10 -14.34 1.70 -2.81
N GLU A 11 -13.47 2.70 -2.93
CA GLU A 11 -12.48 2.77 -4.02
C GLU A 11 -11.50 1.60 -3.98
N VAL A 12 -10.95 1.29 -2.81
CA VAL A 12 -10.05 0.15 -2.63
C VAL A 12 -10.76 -1.16 -3.00
N LYS A 13 -12.00 -1.38 -2.54
CA LYS A 13 -12.78 -2.57 -2.88
C LYS A 13 -13.03 -2.67 -4.39
N LYS A 14 -13.43 -1.58 -5.05
CA LYS A 14 -13.63 -1.57 -6.50
C LYS A 14 -12.35 -1.95 -7.25
N GLU A 15 -11.21 -1.47 -6.79
CA GLU A 15 -9.93 -1.80 -7.40
C GLU A 15 -9.57 -3.27 -7.19
N LEU A 16 -9.70 -3.79 -5.96
CA LEU A 16 -9.48 -5.21 -5.65
C LEU A 16 -10.35 -6.14 -6.53
N LEU A 17 -11.61 -5.78 -6.75
CA LEU A 17 -12.52 -6.54 -7.62
C LEU A 17 -12.07 -6.54 -9.08
N LYS A 18 -11.47 -5.45 -9.60
CA LYS A 18 -10.91 -5.43 -10.97
C LYS A 18 -9.78 -6.44 -11.15
N TYR A 19 -9.02 -6.71 -10.09
CA TYR A 19 -7.96 -7.71 -10.08
C TYR A 19 -8.45 -9.11 -9.69
N GLY A 20 -9.77 -9.32 -9.56
CA GLY A 20 -10.36 -10.61 -9.24
C GLY A 20 -10.20 -11.02 -7.78
N ILE A 21 -10.00 -10.06 -6.87
CA ILE A 21 -9.91 -10.31 -5.42
C ILE A 21 -11.29 -10.05 -4.81
N HIS A 22 -11.96 -11.12 -4.44
CA HIS A 22 -13.33 -11.12 -3.89
C HIS A 22 -13.36 -11.44 -2.39
N ASN A 23 -12.32 -12.07 -1.85
CA ASN A 23 -12.23 -12.47 -0.46
C ASN A 23 -10.81 -12.29 0.13
N GLU A 24 -10.72 -12.50 1.45
CA GLU A 24 -9.47 -12.35 2.21
C GLU A 24 -8.40 -13.37 1.81
N GLU A 25 -8.77 -14.62 1.50
CA GLU A 25 -7.80 -15.64 1.09
C GLU A 25 -7.11 -15.29 -0.22
N GLU A 26 -7.86 -14.77 -1.19
CA GLU A 26 -7.35 -14.29 -2.49
C GLU A 26 -6.43 -13.09 -2.31
N LEU A 27 -6.79 -12.16 -1.40
CA LEU A 27 -5.95 -11.02 -1.07
C LEU A 27 -4.61 -11.48 -0.48
N ILE A 28 -4.64 -12.41 0.48
CA ILE A 28 -3.42 -12.97 1.09
C ILE A 28 -2.55 -13.68 0.04
N LYS A 29 -3.16 -14.47 -0.84
CA LYS A 29 -2.44 -15.12 -1.95
C LYS A 29 -1.81 -14.09 -2.89
N ALA A 30 -2.54 -13.04 -3.24
CA ALA A 30 -2.02 -11.97 -4.10
C ALA A 30 -0.82 -11.26 -3.45
N ILE A 31 -0.91 -10.95 -2.16
CA ILE A 31 0.19 -10.33 -1.39
C ILE A 31 1.42 -11.24 -1.36
N ASN A 32 1.23 -12.54 -1.09
CA ASN A 32 2.33 -13.50 -1.02
C ASN A 32 3.00 -13.77 -2.37
N ASN A 33 2.24 -13.67 -3.47
CA ASN A 33 2.76 -13.81 -4.82
C ASN A 33 3.35 -12.51 -5.39
N MET A 34 3.10 -11.38 -4.73
CA MET A 34 3.59 -10.08 -5.17
C MET A 34 5.12 -10.02 -5.06
N GLN A 35 5.78 -9.60 -6.14
CA GLN A 35 7.22 -9.37 -6.10
C GLN A 35 7.53 -8.22 -5.13
N PRO A 36 8.65 -8.28 -4.39
CA PRO A 36 9.06 -7.19 -3.54
C PRO A 36 9.19 -5.93 -4.40
N LEU A 37 8.47 -4.89 -4.02
CA LEU A 37 8.60 -3.59 -4.67
C LEU A 37 10.02 -3.11 -4.42
N ASN A 38 10.80 -2.97 -5.49
CA ASN A 38 12.13 -2.38 -5.41
C ASN A 38 11.98 -0.85 -5.28
N ILE A 39 11.60 -0.40 -4.08
CA ILE A 39 11.44 1.01 -3.74
C ILE A 39 12.83 1.64 -3.46
N GLY A 40 13.93 0.88 -3.57
CA GLY A 40 15.29 1.32 -3.23
C GLY A 40 15.77 2.55 -4.00
N CYS A 41 15.21 2.83 -5.18
CA CYS A 41 15.49 4.05 -5.96
C CYS A 41 14.63 5.25 -5.57
N MET A 42 13.52 5.07 -4.84
CA MET A 42 12.58 6.14 -4.47
C MET A 42 12.74 6.62 -3.03
N VAL A 43 13.51 5.92 -2.20
CA VAL A 43 13.82 6.35 -0.83
C VAL A 43 15.05 7.26 -0.84
N SER A 44 14.83 8.57 -0.88
CA SER A 44 15.89 9.54 -0.55
C SER A 44 16.33 9.28 0.90
N LYS A 45 17.63 9.11 1.15
CA LYS A 45 18.15 9.04 2.54
C LYS A 45 17.63 10.26 3.31
N PRO A 46 16.98 10.08 4.47
CA PRO A 46 16.63 11.22 5.32
C PRO A 46 17.92 11.97 5.62
N ARG A 47 17.94 13.29 5.40
CA ARG A 47 19.11 14.12 5.70
C ARG A 47 19.40 13.96 7.19
N SER A 48 20.48 13.26 7.52
CA SER A 48 21.02 13.23 8.87
C SER A 48 21.29 14.67 9.26
N LYS A 49 20.49 15.24 10.16
CA LYS A 49 20.91 16.48 10.83
C LYS A 49 22.11 16.07 11.66
N GLU A 50 23.29 16.55 11.30
CA GLU A 50 24.45 16.53 12.18
C GLU A 50 24.02 17.19 13.49
N VAL A 51 23.80 16.36 14.51
CA VAL A 51 23.75 16.84 15.88
C VAL A 51 25.22 17.05 16.23
N ASN A 52 25.68 18.30 16.09
CA ASN A 52 27.00 18.69 16.59
C ASN A 52 27.05 18.33 18.08
N ALA A 53 28.01 17.49 18.42
CA ALA A 53 28.34 17.08 19.78
C ALA A 53 29.05 18.21 20.53
#